data_AF-A0A2V8V4H7-F1
#
_entry.id   AF-A0A2V8V4H7-F1
#
_cell.length_a   1.000
_cell.length_b   1.000
_cell.length_c   1.000
_cell.angle_alpha   90.00
_cell.angle_beta   90.00
_cell.angle_gamma   90.00
#
_symmetry.space_group_name_H-M   'P 1'
#
loop_
_entity.id
_entity.type
_entity.pdbx_description
1 polymer ?
#
loop_
_entity_poly.entity_id
_entity_poly.type
_entity_poly.pdbx_seq_one_letter_code
_entity_poly.pdbx_strand_id
1 'polypeptide(L)'
;MSPPHPLAAGTRSLAEVHSSVGTTHVGIWRRMFAFAGPAYLVSVGYMDPGNWATDLEGGAKFGYRLLWVLVMSNAMAVLLQTLSARLGIVAGRDLAQACRETYPRPVTYALWGLCEIAIAACDLAEVLGAAIALNLLFHLPLLMGVIVTAADTLLVLWFQRYGIRTTEAIVLALISVIAGCFCIEIFLAKPNFHEITTGLVPRLNATNLYIVIGILGATAMPHNLYL
;
A
#
# COMPACT_ATOMS: atom_id res chain seq x y z
N MET A 1 -26.84 31.64 17.60
CA MET A 1 -26.47 30.38 16.90
C MET A 1 -26.76 30.59 15.43
N SER A 2 -25.76 31.02 14.67
CA SER A 2 -25.88 31.24 13.22
C SER A 2 -25.78 29.90 12.50
N PRO A 3 -26.55 29.68 11.42
CA PRO A 3 -26.48 28.43 10.65
C PRO A 3 -25.11 28.30 9.96
N PRO A 4 -24.61 27.07 9.73
CA PRO A 4 -23.34 26.86 9.05
C PRO A 4 -23.44 27.28 7.58
N HIS A 5 -22.45 28.04 7.12
CA HIS A 5 -22.24 28.41 5.73
C HIS A 5 -22.13 27.15 4.84
N PRO A 6 -22.85 27.05 3.71
CA PRO A 6 -22.62 25.98 2.75
C PRO A 6 -21.25 26.18 2.10
N LEU A 7 -20.34 25.22 2.33
CA LEU A 7 -19.01 25.19 1.72
C LEU A 7 -19.14 25.04 0.19
N ALA A 8 -18.44 25.90 -0.55
CA ALA A 8 -18.39 25.92 -2.01
C ALA A 8 -17.96 24.55 -2.58
N ALA A 9 -18.56 24.16 -3.71
CA ALA A 9 -18.47 22.84 -4.34
C ALA A 9 -17.06 22.41 -4.86
N GLY A 10 -15.98 23.11 -4.50
CA GLY A 10 -14.62 22.91 -5.01
C GLY A 10 -13.62 22.30 -4.02
N THR A 11 -14.03 21.90 -2.81
CA THR A 11 -13.11 21.47 -1.73
C THR A 11 -13.39 20.06 -1.19
N ARG A 12 -13.87 19.14 -2.03
CA ARG A 12 -14.09 17.74 -1.61
C ARG A 12 -12.94 16.84 -2.09
N SER A 13 -12.37 16.10 -1.15
CA SER A 13 -11.41 15.02 -1.42
C SER A 13 -12.01 13.99 -2.38
N LEU A 14 -11.28 13.62 -3.43
CA LEU A 14 -11.73 12.70 -4.49
C LEU A 14 -13.10 13.08 -5.09
N ALA A 15 -13.26 14.31 -5.60
CA ALA A 15 -14.54 14.81 -6.11
C ALA A 15 -15.26 13.90 -7.15
N GLU A 16 -14.52 13.06 -7.87
CA GLU A 16 -15.06 12.09 -8.83
C GLU A 16 -15.61 10.79 -8.19
N VAL A 17 -15.21 10.47 -6.95
CA VAL A 17 -15.51 9.19 -6.26
C VAL A 17 -16.22 9.39 -4.92
N HIS A 18 -16.14 10.61 -4.38
CA HIS A 18 -16.73 10.99 -3.11
C HIS A 18 -18.23 10.68 -3.11
N SER A 19 -18.66 9.77 -2.23
CA SER A 19 -20.06 9.31 -2.09
C SER A 19 -20.67 8.57 -3.29
N SER A 20 -19.86 8.01 -4.19
CA SER A 20 -20.33 7.28 -5.37
C SER A 20 -21.14 5.99 -5.07
N VAL A 21 -21.09 5.46 -3.84
CA VAL A 21 -21.87 4.29 -3.42
C VAL A 21 -22.92 4.65 -2.38
N GLY A 22 -24.14 4.92 -2.84
CA GLY A 22 -25.33 5.04 -1.97
C GLY A 22 -25.70 3.71 -1.35
N THR A 23 -25.49 3.54 -0.03
CA THR A 23 -25.77 2.27 0.69
C THR A 23 -27.12 2.25 1.40
N THR A 24 -28.11 2.98 0.92
CA THR A 24 -29.35 3.25 1.67
C THR A 24 -30.19 1.98 1.96
N HIS A 25 -30.06 0.90 1.18
CA HIS A 25 -30.77 -0.37 1.44
C HIS A 25 -30.04 -1.62 0.90
N VAL A 26 -28.92 -2.04 1.50
CA VAL A 26 -28.26 -3.32 1.15
C VAL A 26 -27.74 -4.06 2.37
N GLY A 27 -27.96 -5.39 2.39
CA GLY A 27 -27.55 -6.28 3.48
C GLY A 27 -26.05 -6.26 3.77
N ILE A 28 -25.68 -6.59 5.01
CA ILE A 28 -24.32 -6.46 5.58
C ILE A 28 -23.23 -7.00 4.65
N TRP A 29 -23.45 -8.16 4.02
CA TRP A 29 -22.51 -8.78 3.08
C TRP A 29 -22.28 -7.96 1.80
N ARG A 30 -23.35 -7.44 1.19
CA ARG A 30 -23.25 -6.62 -0.03
C ARG A 30 -22.65 -5.24 0.27
N ARG A 31 -22.82 -4.76 1.50
CA ARG A 31 -22.17 -3.56 2.02
C ARG A 31 -20.67 -3.78 2.26
N MET A 32 -20.28 -4.93 2.84
CA MET A 32 -18.88 -5.33 2.99
C MET A 32 -18.16 -5.44 1.65
N PHE A 33 -18.77 -6.10 0.64
CA PHE A 33 -18.18 -6.19 -0.69
C PHE A 33 -18.03 -4.82 -1.38
N ALA A 34 -18.93 -3.87 -1.14
CA ALA A 34 -18.81 -2.52 -1.69
C ALA A 34 -17.70 -1.68 -1.02
N PHE A 35 -17.33 -1.98 0.23
CA PHE A 35 -16.21 -1.36 0.94
C PHE A 35 -14.89 -2.13 0.80
N ALA A 36 -14.93 -3.34 0.23
CA ALA A 36 -13.74 -4.15 0.02
C ALA A 36 -12.81 -3.53 -1.04
N GLY A 37 -13.35 -2.90 -2.07
CA GLY A 37 -12.56 -2.29 -3.15
C GLY A 37 -11.52 -1.26 -2.71
N PRO A 38 -11.91 -0.21 -1.97
CA PRO A 38 -10.96 0.74 -1.40
C PRO A 38 -9.93 0.08 -0.48
N ALA A 39 -10.34 -0.91 0.32
CA ALA A 39 -9.43 -1.64 1.20
C ALA A 39 -8.40 -2.47 0.42
N TYR A 40 -8.79 -3.08 -0.71
CA TYR A 40 -7.88 -3.81 -1.59
C TYR A 40 -6.88 -2.88 -2.27
N LEU A 41 -7.32 -1.71 -2.76
CA LEU A 41 -6.43 -0.72 -3.38
C LEU A 41 -5.34 -0.25 -2.41
N VAL A 42 -5.70 0.01 -1.16
CA VAL A 42 -4.74 0.34 -0.09
C VAL A 42 -3.80 -0.83 0.21
N SER A 43 -4.33 -2.05 0.27
CA SER A 43 -3.54 -3.26 0.60
C SER A 43 -2.49 -3.60 -0.46
N VAL A 44 -2.74 -3.27 -1.73
CA VAL A 44 -1.79 -3.48 -2.83
C VAL A 44 -0.52 -2.67 -2.64
N GLY A 45 -0.62 -1.45 -2.12
CA GLY A 45 0.56 -0.63 -1.84
C GLY A 45 1.51 -1.29 -0.85
N TYR A 46 1.01 -2.13 0.06
CA TYR A 46 1.83 -2.90 1.01
C TYR A 46 2.45 -4.18 0.41
N MET A 47 2.13 -4.50 -0.85
CA MET A 47 2.63 -5.67 -1.56
C MET A 47 3.62 -5.28 -2.69
N ASP A 48 4.24 -4.11 -2.57
CA ASP A 48 5.18 -3.58 -3.56
C ASP A 48 6.54 -4.32 -3.53
N PRO A 49 7.31 -4.28 -4.63
CA PRO A 49 8.64 -4.89 -4.71
C PRO A 49 9.64 -4.36 -3.67
N GLY A 50 9.45 -3.13 -3.18
CA GLY A 50 10.30 -2.53 -2.14
C GLY A 50 10.19 -3.27 -0.82
N ASN A 51 8.97 -3.61 -0.40
CA ASN A 51 8.73 -4.43 0.78
C ASN A 51 9.28 -5.86 0.58
N TRP A 52 9.11 -6.46 -0.61
CA TRP A 52 9.61 -7.82 -0.88
C TRP A 52 11.11 -7.95 -0.76
N ALA A 53 11.88 -6.93 -1.19
CA ALA A 53 13.33 -6.96 -1.10
C ALA A 53 13.81 -7.13 0.35
N THR A 54 13.21 -6.39 1.28
CA THR A 54 13.59 -6.44 2.70
C THR A 54 13.11 -7.73 3.38
N ASP A 55 11.92 -8.22 3.03
CA ASP A 55 11.38 -9.48 3.54
C ASP A 55 12.15 -10.71 3.05
N LEU A 56 12.49 -10.75 1.76
CA LEU A 56 13.29 -11.84 1.17
C LEU A 56 14.72 -11.82 1.70
N GLU A 57 15.34 -10.65 1.84
CA GLU A 57 16.66 -10.52 2.45
C GLU A 57 16.64 -10.98 3.92
N GLY A 58 15.61 -10.59 4.67
CA GLY A 58 15.38 -11.01 6.05
C GLY A 58 15.21 -12.52 6.18
N GLY A 59 14.38 -13.12 5.33
CA GLY A 59 14.16 -14.57 5.28
C GLY A 59 15.41 -15.35 4.87
N ALA A 60 16.15 -14.87 3.87
CA ALA A 60 17.37 -15.53 3.40
C ALA A 60 18.51 -15.50 4.44
N LYS A 61 18.67 -14.39 5.17
CA LYS A 61 19.76 -14.23 6.15
C LYS A 61 19.42 -14.75 7.54
N PHE A 62 18.17 -14.60 7.98
CA PHE A 62 17.74 -14.86 9.36
C PHE A 62 16.67 -15.95 9.49
N GLY A 63 16.25 -16.55 8.37
CA GLY A 63 15.18 -17.55 8.36
C GLY A 63 13.89 -16.98 8.94
N TYR A 64 13.19 -17.79 9.73
CA TYR A 64 11.92 -17.40 10.33
C TYR A 64 12.01 -16.45 11.54
N ARG A 65 13.22 -16.09 11.99
CA ARG A 65 13.42 -15.33 13.25
C ARG A 65 12.85 -13.90 13.24
N LEU A 66 12.57 -13.36 12.06
CA LEU A 66 12.04 -12.01 11.87
C LEU A 66 10.52 -11.98 11.64
N LEU A 67 9.85 -13.14 11.64
CA LEU A 67 8.40 -13.22 11.42
C LEU A 67 7.61 -12.40 12.44
N TRP A 68 8.02 -12.39 13.71
CA TRP A 68 7.36 -11.58 14.74
C TRP A 68 7.41 -10.07 14.43
N VAL A 69 8.51 -9.58 13.82
CA VAL A 69 8.65 -8.17 13.42
C VAL A 69 7.69 -7.88 12.29
N LEU A 70 7.61 -8.76 11.29
CA LEU A 70 6.67 -8.62 10.17
C LEU A 70 5.21 -8.55 10.65
N VAL A 71 4.83 -9.42 11.60
CA VAL A 71 3.50 -9.43 12.21
C VAL A 71 3.23 -8.13 12.99
N MET A 72 4.18 -7.70 13.82
CA MET A 72 4.05 -6.45 14.58
C MET A 72 3.97 -5.24 13.65
N SER A 73 4.77 -5.22 12.59
CA SER A 73 4.77 -4.14 11.60
C SER A 73 3.42 -4.06 10.88
N ASN A 74 2.90 -5.20 10.41
CA ASN A 74 1.57 -5.26 9.80
C ASN A 74 0.46 -4.84 10.78
N ALA A 75 0.55 -5.21 12.06
CA ALA A 75 -0.40 -4.76 13.07
C ALA A 75 -0.37 -3.23 13.24
N MET A 76 0.82 -2.60 13.18
CA MET A 76 0.96 -1.14 13.21
C MET A 76 0.37 -0.50 11.94
N ALA A 77 0.61 -1.06 10.75
CA ALA A 77 0.01 -0.58 9.51
C ALA A 77 -1.53 -0.60 9.58
N VAL A 78 -2.11 -1.73 10.02
CA VAL A 78 -3.57 -1.86 10.18
C VAL A 78 -4.12 -0.82 11.17
N LEU A 79 -3.42 -0.58 12.28
CA LEU A 79 -3.80 0.44 13.25
C LEU A 79 -3.81 1.84 12.61
N LEU A 80 -2.72 2.23 11.95
CA LEU A 80 -2.59 3.55 11.32
C LEU A 80 -3.61 3.74 10.19
N GLN A 81 -3.79 2.74 9.33
CA GLN A 81 -4.77 2.80 8.25
C GLN A 81 -6.20 2.90 8.78
N THR A 82 -6.51 2.19 9.87
CA THR A 82 -7.83 2.28 10.52
C THR A 82 -8.09 3.69 11.07
N LEU A 83 -7.07 4.36 11.61
CA LEU A 83 -7.17 5.74 12.07
C LEU A 83 -7.38 6.72 10.92
N SER A 84 -6.63 6.59 9.82
CA SER A 84 -6.80 7.40 8.61
C SER A 84 -8.19 7.20 7.99
N ALA A 85 -8.64 5.95 7.86
CA ALA A 85 -9.98 5.64 7.37
C ALA A 85 -11.07 6.24 8.27
N ARG A 86 -10.89 6.17 9.60
CA ARG A 86 -11.83 6.78 10.55
C ARG A 86 -11.87 8.30 10.42
N LEU A 87 -10.73 8.96 10.19
CA LEU A 87 -10.68 10.39 9.90
C LEU A 87 -11.49 10.72 8.64
N GLY A 88 -11.27 9.99 7.55
CA GLY A 88 -12.02 10.14 6.30
C GLY A 88 -13.53 9.96 6.46
N ILE A 89 -13.96 8.95 7.21
CA ILE A 89 -15.38 8.63 7.42
C ILE A 89 -16.06 9.63 8.36
N VAL A 90 -15.42 10.01 9.47
CA VAL A 90 -16.03 10.84 10.51
C VAL A 90 -15.94 12.32 10.18
N ALA A 91 -14.77 12.79 9.74
CA ALA A 91 -14.56 14.20 9.42
C ALA A 91 -14.96 14.54 7.98
N GLY A 92 -15.13 13.55 7.10
CA GLY A 92 -15.43 13.76 5.68
C GLY A 92 -14.30 14.42 4.91
N ARG A 93 -13.06 14.30 5.42
CA ARG A 93 -11.86 15.00 4.94
C ARG A 93 -10.69 14.05 4.90
N ASP A 94 -9.80 14.25 3.94
CA ASP A 94 -8.53 13.52 3.90
C ASP A 94 -7.52 14.08 4.91
N LEU A 95 -6.46 13.31 5.17
CA LEU A 95 -5.41 13.68 6.11
C LEU A 95 -4.68 14.97 5.66
N ALA A 96 -4.56 15.21 4.36
CA ALA A 96 -3.89 16.40 3.83
C ALA A 96 -4.69 17.68 4.11
N GLN A 97 -6.02 17.62 3.97
CA GLN A 97 -6.95 18.68 4.32
C GLN A 97 -6.92 18.97 5.82
N ALA A 98 -6.94 17.93 6.66
CA ALA A 98 -6.83 18.08 8.11
C ALA A 98 -5.50 18.75 8.52
N CYS A 99 -4.38 18.34 7.92
CA CYS A 99 -3.07 18.94 8.15
C CYS A 99 -3.01 20.41 7.68
N ARG A 100 -3.58 20.72 6.51
CA ARG A 100 -3.60 22.08 5.95
C ARG A 100 -4.42 23.06 6.80
N GLU A 101 -5.48 22.60 7.44
CA GLU A 101 -6.32 23.43 8.30
C GLU A 101 -5.72 23.62 9.71
N THR A 102 -4.97 22.65 10.20
CA THR A 102 -4.42 22.66 11.57
C THR A 102 -3.05 23.33 11.66
N TYR A 103 -2.21 23.17 10.63
CA TYR A 103 -0.81 23.62 10.66
C TYR A 103 -0.60 24.96 9.93
N PRO A 104 0.43 25.74 10.33
CA PRO A 104 0.80 26.95 9.60
C PRO A 104 1.35 26.60 8.20
N ARG A 105 1.11 27.49 7.23
CA ARG A 105 1.49 27.33 5.81
C ARG A 105 2.90 26.75 5.55
N PRO A 106 3.99 27.18 6.22
CA PRO A 106 5.32 26.59 5.98
C PRO A 106 5.39 25.09 6.29
N VAL A 107 4.70 24.62 7.33
CA VAL A 107 4.68 23.20 7.71
C VAL A 107 3.88 22.40 6.68
N THR A 108 2.77 22.93 6.18
CA THR A 108 1.98 22.27 5.14
C THR A 108 2.77 22.07 3.84
N TYR A 109 3.53 23.07 3.39
CA TYR A 109 4.38 22.92 2.21
C TYR A 109 5.52 21.92 2.43
N ALA A 110 6.10 21.88 3.65
CA ALA A 110 7.09 20.87 4.00
C ALA A 110 6.50 19.45 3.98
N LEU A 111 5.31 19.25 4.55
CA LEU A 111 4.60 17.97 4.52
C LEU A 111 4.26 17.54 3.09
N TRP A 112 3.82 18.47 2.25
CA TRP A 112 3.57 18.20 0.83
C TRP A 112 4.85 17.77 0.11
N GLY A 113 5.95 18.50 0.28
CA GLY A 113 7.24 18.14 -0.33
C GLY A 113 7.76 16.77 0.14
N LEU A 114 7.61 16.44 1.42
CA LEU A 114 7.96 15.12 1.93
C LEU A 114 7.09 14.00 1.34
N CYS A 115 5.79 14.27 1.13
CA CYS A 115 4.88 13.30 0.51
C CYS A 115 5.23 13.06 -0.96
N GLU A 116 5.57 14.11 -1.72
CA GLU A 116 6.03 14.02 -3.11
C GLU A 116 7.33 13.21 -3.22
N ILE A 117 8.28 13.43 -2.31
CA ILE A 117 9.52 12.64 -2.27
C ILE A 117 9.20 11.17 -1.94
N ALA A 118 8.29 10.92 -0.99
CA ALA A 118 7.92 9.57 -0.59
C ALA A 118 7.23 8.79 -1.72
N ILE A 119 6.31 9.40 -2.46
CA ILE A 119 5.64 8.74 -3.58
C ILE A 119 6.60 8.52 -4.76
N ALA A 120 7.49 9.47 -5.05
CA ALA A 120 8.53 9.30 -6.07
C ALA A 120 9.52 8.19 -5.72
N ALA A 121 9.87 8.04 -4.43
CA ALA A 121 10.71 6.95 -3.97
C ALA A 121 10.01 5.58 -4.06
N CYS A 122 8.70 5.53 -3.78
CA CYS A 122 7.89 4.33 -3.95
C CYS A 122 7.82 3.90 -5.42
N ASP A 123 7.48 4.84 -6.31
CA ASP A 123 7.41 4.61 -7.76
C ASP A 123 8.75 4.13 -8.32
N LEU A 124 9.87 4.70 -7.85
CA LEU A 124 11.21 4.23 -8.23
C LEU A 124 11.44 2.75 -7.85
N ALA A 125 10.99 2.32 -6.67
CA ALA A 125 11.11 0.93 -6.25
C ALA A 125 10.25 -0.01 -7.11
N GLU A 126 9.03 0.41 -7.48
CA GLU A 126 8.15 -0.34 -8.38
C GLU A 126 8.74 -0.47 -9.79
N VAL A 127 9.21 0.62 -10.38
CA VAL A 127 9.84 0.64 -11.70
C VAL A 127 11.09 -0.26 -11.73
N LEU A 128 11.94 -0.18 -10.70
CA LEU A 128 13.12 -1.04 -10.58
C LEU A 128 12.74 -2.51 -10.43
N GLY A 129 11.77 -2.82 -9.56
CA GLY A 129 11.29 -4.18 -9.33
C GLY A 129 10.75 -4.81 -10.61
N ALA A 130 9.92 -4.07 -11.35
CA ALA A 130 9.36 -4.51 -12.62
C ALA A 130 10.43 -4.64 -13.72
N ALA A 131 11.39 -3.71 -13.80
CA ALA A 131 12.50 -3.80 -14.74
C ALA A 131 13.41 -5.02 -14.48
N ILE A 132 13.67 -5.34 -13.20
CA ILE A 132 14.41 -6.55 -12.81
C ILE A 132 13.59 -7.80 -13.14
N ALA A 133 12.28 -7.81 -12.89
CA ALA A 133 11.41 -8.93 -13.26
C ALA A 133 11.43 -9.19 -14.77
N LEU A 134 11.36 -8.15 -15.60
CA LEU A 134 11.48 -8.27 -17.06
C LEU A 134 12.87 -8.76 -17.49
N ASN A 135 13.93 -8.34 -16.79
CA ASN A 135 15.28 -8.84 -17.01
C ASN A 135 15.40 -10.34 -16.68
N LEU A 136 14.78 -10.80 -15.59
CA LEU A 136 14.82 -12.21 -15.20
C LEU A 136 13.96 -13.09 -16.13
N LEU A 137 12.81 -12.59 -16.59
CA LEU A 137 11.85 -13.37 -17.39
C LEU A 137 12.20 -13.41 -18.87
N PHE A 138 12.62 -12.29 -19.44
CA PHE A 138 12.85 -12.13 -20.89
C PHE A 138 14.31 -11.85 -21.25
N HIS A 139 15.20 -11.79 -20.26
CA HIS A 139 16.62 -11.42 -20.45
C HIS A 139 16.81 -10.05 -21.12
N LEU A 140 15.83 -9.15 -20.96
CA LEU A 140 15.89 -7.80 -21.49
C LEU A 140 16.87 -6.92 -20.70
N PRO A 141 17.66 -6.05 -21.35
CA PRO A 141 18.49 -5.08 -20.64
C PRO A 141 17.65 -4.19 -19.71
N LEU A 142 18.18 -3.86 -18.54
CA LEU A 142 17.47 -3.02 -17.54
C LEU A 142 16.91 -1.72 -18.13
N LEU A 143 17.67 -1.06 -19.01
CA LEU A 143 17.21 0.16 -19.66
C LEU A 143 15.94 -0.05 -20.49
N MET A 144 15.84 -1.17 -21.22
CA MET A 144 14.62 -1.51 -21.96
C MET A 144 13.48 -1.86 -21.01
N GLY A 145 13.77 -2.57 -19.91
CA GLY A 145 12.79 -2.86 -18.85
C GLY A 145 12.19 -1.58 -18.24
N VAL A 146 13.02 -0.57 -17.96
CA VAL A 146 12.56 0.74 -17.44
C VAL A 146 11.68 1.47 -18.46
N ILE A 147 12.04 1.44 -19.75
CA ILE A 147 11.21 2.09 -20.80
C ILE A 147 9.85 1.38 -20.93
N VAL A 148 9.83 0.05 -20.87
CA VAL A 148 8.59 -0.73 -20.94
C VAL A 148 7.69 -0.46 -19.74
N THR A 149 8.25 -0.41 -18.53
CA THR A 149 7.49 -0.13 -17.31
C THR A 149 6.99 1.31 -17.27
N ALA A 150 7.75 2.29 -17.77
CA ALA A 150 7.26 3.65 -17.96
C ALA A 150 6.09 3.73 -18.99
N ALA A 151 6.09 2.87 -20.01
CA ALA A 151 4.95 2.79 -20.94
C ALA A 151 3.73 2.11 -20.31
N ASP A 152 3.94 1.10 -19.45
CA ASP A 152 2.90 0.42 -18.69
C ASP A 152 2.17 1.36 -17.73
N THR A 153 2.89 2.19 -16.96
CA THR A 153 2.24 3.15 -16.06
C THR A 153 1.34 4.13 -16.81
N LEU A 154 1.75 4.59 -17.99
CA LEU A 154 0.90 5.40 -18.88
C LEU A 154 -0.33 4.65 -19.38
N LEU A 155 -0.19 3.35 -19.65
CA LEU A 155 -1.28 2.48 -20.07
C LEU A 155 -2.29 2.27 -18.92
N VAL A 156 -1.84 2.06 -17.68
CA VAL A 156 -2.70 1.97 -16.50
C VAL A 156 -3.45 3.29 -16.26
N LEU A 157 -2.77 4.43 -16.38
CA LEU A 157 -3.40 5.76 -16.31
C LEU A 157 -4.44 5.96 -17.43
N TRP A 158 -4.19 5.42 -18.63
CA TRP A 158 -5.18 5.43 -19.70
C TRP A 158 -6.39 4.54 -19.38
N PHE A 159 -6.18 3.38 -18.75
CA PHE A 159 -7.25 2.48 -18.32
C PHE A 159 -8.15 3.06 -17.23
N GLN A 160 -7.66 3.96 -16.38
CA GLN A 160 -8.50 4.65 -15.38
C GLN A 160 -9.69 5.40 -16.02
N ARG A 161 -9.59 5.79 -17.29
CA ARG A 161 -10.69 6.45 -18.05
C ARG A 161 -11.91 5.55 -18.25
N TYR A 162 -11.78 4.23 -18.14
CA TYR A 162 -12.87 3.27 -18.32
C TYR A 162 -13.63 2.93 -17.03
N GLY A 163 -13.28 3.59 -15.91
CA GLY A 163 -14.00 3.51 -14.65
C GLY A 163 -13.34 2.61 -13.60
N ILE A 164 -13.52 3.01 -12.34
CA ILE A 164 -12.82 2.49 -11.15
C ILE A 164 -13.03 0.98 -10.95
N ARG A 165 -14.23 0.46 -11.24
CA ARG A 165 -14.54 -0.96 -11.07
C ARG A 165 -13.71 -1.86 -11.97
N THR A 166 -13.38 -1.41 -13.17
CA THR A 166 -12.57 -2.17 -14.12
C THR A 166 -11.12 -2.23 -13.64
N THR A 167 -10.59 -1.10 -13.18
CA THR A 167 -9.25 -1.01 -12.59
C THR A 167 -9.13 -1.89 -11.34
N GLU A 168 -10.13 -1.86 -10.46
CA GLU A 168 -10.17 -2.70 -9.26
C GLU A 168 -10.15 -4.19 -9.61
N ALA A 169 -10.93 -4.62 -10.61
CA ALA A 169 -10.95 -6.01 -11.06
C ALA A 169 -9.60 -6.48 -11.64
N ILE A 170 -8.91 -5.63 -12.40
CA ILE A 170 -7.57 -5.91 -12.94
C ILE A 170 -6.57 -6.06 -11.80
N VAL A 171 -6.57 -5.11 -10.86
CA VAL A 171 -5.68 -5.14 -9.69
C VAL A 171 -5.91 -6.41 -8.85
N LEU A 172 -7.17 -6.75 -8.57
CA LEU A 172 -7.53 -7.99 -7.87
C LEU A 172 -7.04 -9.25 -8.60
N ALA A 173 -7.13 -9.28 -9.93
CA ALA A 173 -6.61 -10.40 -10.71
C ALA A 173 -5.09 -10.51 -10.58
N LEU A 174 -4.36 -9.40 -10.65
CA LEU A 174 -2.90 -9.37 -10.48
C LEU A 174 -2.48 -9.85 -9.08
N ILE A 175 -3.12 -9.36 -8.02
CA ILE A 175 -2.87 -9.83 -6.64
C ILE A 175 -3.13 -11.34 -6.54
N SER A 176 -4.22 -11.82 -7.14
CA SER A 176 -4.59 -13.24 -7.07
C SER A 176 -3.53 -14.12 -7.75
N VAL A 177 -2.94 -13.66 -8.86
CA VAL A 177 -1.83 -14.35 -9.52
C VAL A 177 -0.60 -14.38 -8.61
N ILE A 178 -0.21 -13.23 -8.04
CA ILE A 178 0.94 -13.14 -7.13
C ILE A 178 0.76 -14.06 -5.91
N ALA A 179 -0.40 -13.99 -5.27
CA ALA A 179 -0.75 -14.83 -4.12
C ALA A 179 -0.72 -16.32 -4.49
N GLY A 180 -1.26 -16.68 -5.65
CA GLY A 180 -1.21 -18.03 -6.20
C GLY A 180 0.22 -18.55 -6.38
N CYS A 181 1.10 -17.74 -6.98
CA CYS A 181 2.52 -18.08 -7.14
C CYS A 181 3.20 -18.34 -5.80
N PHE A 182 3.10 -17.42 -4.84
CA PHE A 182 3.71 -17.59 -3.52
C PHE A 182 3.11 -18.77 -2.74
N CYS A 183 1.81 -19.04 -2.88
CA CYS A 183 1.19 -20.20 -2.24
C CYS A 183 1.75 -21.52 -2.78
N ILE A 184 1.96 -21.61 -4.10
CA ILE A 184 2.59 -22.78 -4.73
C ILE A 184 4.04 -22.92 -4.24
N GLU A 185 4.80 -21.83 -4.20
CA GLU A 185 6.18 -21.84 -3.70
C GLU A 185 6.27 -22.29 -2.24
N ILE A 186 5.41 -21.78 -1.36
CA ILE A 186 5.34 -22.20 0.05
C ILE A 186 4.97 -23.67 0.16
N PHE A 187 4.01 -24.14 -0.64
CA PHE A 187 3.60 -25.55 -0.64
C PHE A 187 4.74 -26.48 -1.09
N LEU A 188 5.50 -26.08 -2.10
CA LEU A 188 6.66 -26.82 -2.60
C LEU A 188 7.85 -26.76 -1.63
N ALA A 189 8.06 -25.62 -0.96
CA ALA A 189 9.13 -25.42 0.00
C ALA A 189 8.98 -26.27 1.27
N LYS A 190 7.76 -26.74 1.58
CA LYS A 190 7.42 -27.58 2.76
C LYS A 190 8.03 -27.01 4.06
N PRO A 191 7.63 -25.81 4.48
CA PRO A 191 8.23 -25.15 5.63
C PRO A 191 7.98 -25.94 6.91
N ASN A 192 8.96 -25.90 7.82
CA ASN A 192 8.82 -26.50 9.13
C ASN A 192 7.91 -25.63 10.01
N PHE A 193 6.69 -26.10 10.28
CA PHE A 193 5.72 -25.40 11.14
C PHE A 193 6.28 -25.08 12.54
N HIS A 194 7.14 -25.94 13.08
CA HIS A 194 7.77 -25.68 14.37
C HIS A 194 8.65 -24.42 14.30
N GLU A 195 9.48 -24.30 13.27
CA GLU A 195 10.36 -23.15 13.10
C GLU A 195 9.59 -21.85 12.86
N ILE A 196 8.48 -21.90 12.10
CA ILE A 196 7.57 -20.75 11.93
C ILE A 196 7.07 -20.27 13.28
N THR A 197 6.56 -21.17 14.13
CA THR A 197 6.04 -20.77 15.45
C THR A 197 7.14 -20.23 16.38
N THR A 198 8.36 -20.77 16.32
CA THR A 198 9.49 -20.22 17.07
C THR A 198 9.95 -18.86 16.55
N GLY A 199 9.73 -18.58 15.26
CA GLY A 199 10.00 -17.31 14.61
C GLY A 199 9.07 -16.17 15.03
N LEU A 200 7.89 -16.51 15.57
CA LEU A 200 6.96 -15.56 16.18
C LEU A 200 7.37 -15.12 17.58
N VAL A 201 8.37 -15.77 18.18
CA VAL A 201 8.89 -15.36 19.49
C VAL A 201 9.87 -14.19 19.31
N PRO A 202 9.67 -13.05 20.01
CA PRO A 202 10.51 -11.88 19.83
C PRO A 202 11.96 -12.15 20.27
N ARG A 203 12.87 -12.13 19.30
CA ARG A 203 14.32 -12.28 19.50
C ARG A 203 15.07 -11.24 18.68
N LEU A 204 15.85 -10.40 19.35
CA LEU A 204 16.65 -9.33 18.75
C LEU A 204 18.13 -9.56 19.02
N ASN A 205 18.95 -9.38 17.99
CA ASN A 205 20.40 -9.47 18.04
C ASN A 205 21.00 -8.25 17.31
N ALA A 206 22.22 -7.84 17.65
CA ALA A 206 22.85 -6.68 16.99
C ALA A 206 22.92 -6.82 15.45
N THR A 207 23.08 -8.06 14.95
CA THR A 207 23.18 -8.36 13.51
C THR A 207 21.85 -8.24 12.76
N ASN A 208 20.72 -8.51 13.43
CA ASN A 208 19.40 -8.47 12.77
C ASN A 208 18.72 -7.09 12.89
N LEU A 209 19.22 -6.23 13.78
CA LEU A 209 18.65 -4.91 14.07
C LEU A 209 18.46 -4.05 12.81
N TYR A 210 19.43 -4.07 11.88
CA TYR A 210 19.34 -3.28 10.66
C TYR A 210 18.15 -3.69 9.78
N ILE A 211 17.95 -5.01 9.59
CA ILE A 211 16.80 -5.52 8.82
C ILE A 211 15.50 -5.27 9.58
N VAL A 212 15.49 -5.42 10.90
CA VAL A 212 14.31 -5.12 11.73
C VAL A 212 13.87 -3.66 11.57
N ILE A 213 14.81 -2.72 11.62
CA ILE A 213 14.54 -1.30 11.40
C ILE A 213 14.07 -1.08 9.96
N GLY A 214 14.63 -1.79 8.98
CA GLY A 214 14.19 -1.78 7.59
C GLY A 214 12.72 -2.18 7.42
N ILE A 215 12.33 -3.35 7.95
CA ILE A 215 10.96 -3.87 7.88
C ILE A 215 9.98 -2.89 8.55
N LEU A 216 10.30 -2.42 9.76
CA LEU A 216 9.47 -1.47 10.48
C LEU A 216 9.34 -0.13 9.75
N GLY A 217 10.44 0.37 9.18
CA GLY A 217 10.48 1.63 8.45
C GLY A 217 9.72 1.58 7.13
N ALA A 218 9.84 0.48 6.39
CA ALA A 218 9.18 0.29 5.09
C ALA A 218 7.65 0.13 5.21
N THR A 219 7.17 -0.29 6.38
CA THR A 219 5.75 -0.53 6.60
C THR A 219 4.94 0.77 6.76
N ALA A 220 5.55 1.88 7.17
CA ALA A 220 4.82 3.15 7.27
C ALA A 220 4.89 3.90 5.93
N MET A 221 4.01 3.56 4.98
CA MET A 221 3.87 4.30 3.72
C MET A 221 3.06 5.58 3.92
N PRO A 222 3.67 6.78 3.98
CA PRO A 222 2.95 8.00 4.36
C PRO A 222 1.88 8.36 3.32
N HIS A 223 2.16 8.13 2.04
CA HIS A 223 1.24 8.41 0.94
C HIS A 223 -0.05 7.58 1.05
N ASN A 224 0.03 6.33 1.55
CA ASN A 224 -1.13 5.45 1.69
C ASN A 224 -2.06 5.86 2.85
N LEU A 225 -1.55 6.65 3.81
CA LEU A 225 -2.37 7.25 4.87
C LEU A 225 -3.18 8.47 4.39
N TYR A 226 -2.82 9.07 3.25
CA TYR A 226 -3.55 10.16 2.62
C TYR A 226 -4.64 9.67 1.64
N LEU A 227 -4.59 8.38 1.26
CA LEU A 227 -5.44 7.72 0.27
C LEU A 227 -6.75 7.21 0.90
#